data_AF-A0A2A9NDF7-F1
#
_entry.id   AF-A0A2A9NDF7-F1
#
_cell.length_a   1.000
_cell.length_b   1.000
_cell.length_c   1.000
_cell.angle_alpha   90.00
_cell.angle_beta   90.00
_cell.angle_gamma   90.00
#
_symmetry.space_group_name_H-M   'P 1'
#
loop_
_entity.id
_entity.type
_entity.pdbx_description
1 polymer ?
#
loop_
_entity_poly.entity_id
_entity_poly.type
_entity_poly.pdbx_seq_one_letter_code
_entity_poly.pdbx_strand_id
1 'polypeptide(L)' 'EVIYETVSQSTFLQIKGETTATAVWSRLVSIMQDKGDLIQVNLLMKLQNMMSEQHS' A
#
# COMPACT_ATOMS: atom_id res chain seq x y z
N GLU A 1 13.44 11.53 -11.72
CA GLU A 1 13.56 10.14 -12.22
C GLU A 1 13.58 9.09 -11.09
N VAL A 2 14.28 9.34 -9.98
CA VAL A 2 14.43 8.42 -8.82
C VAL A 2 13.13 7.75 -8.30
N ILE A 3 11.99 8.45 -8.28
CA ILE A 3 10.71 7.92 -7.78
C ILE A 3 10.23 6.74 -8.64
N TYR A 4 10.43 6.82 -9.96
CA TYR A 4 9.93 5.79 -10.88
C TYR A 4 10.75 4.50 -10.84
N GLU A 5 12.00 4.57 -10.39
CA GLU A 5 12.85 3.40 -10.16
C GLU A 5 12.58 2.72 -8.81
N THR A 6 12.00 3.44 -7.84
CA THR A 6 11.76 2.95 -6.47
C THR A 6 10.36 2.39 -6.24
N VAL A 7 9.39 2.71 -7.08
CA VAL A 7 8.01 2.20 -6.95
C VAL A 7 7.76 1.00 -7.85
N SER A 8 6.91 0.08 -7.41
CA SER A 8 6.52 -1.06 -8.25
C SER A 8 5.90 -0.60 -9.58
N GLN A 9 6.03 -1.40 -10.64
CA GLN A 9 5.43 -1.11 -11.95
C GLN A 9 3.91 -0.87 -11.84
N SER A 10 3.21 -1.62 -10.97
CA SER A 10 1.79 -1.42 -10.70
C SER A 10 1.47 -0.07 -10.04
N THR A 11 2.37 0.46 -9.21
CA THR A 11 2.25 1.78 -8.58
C THR A 11 2.56 2.87 -9.60
N PHE A 12 3.60 2.67 -10.41
CA PHE A 12 3.94 3.57 -11.52
C PHE A 12 2.76 3.78 -12.49
N LEU A 13 2.09 2.70 -12.90
CA LEU A 13 0.93 2.77 -13.81
C LEU A 13 -0.23 3.59 -13.25
N GLN A 14 -0.37 3.67 -11.92
CA GLN A 14 -1.43 4.42 -11.26
C GLN A 14 -1.13 5.92 -11.13
N ILE A 15 0.15 6.33 -11.18
CA ILE A 15 0.56 7.73 -10.99
C ILE A 15 1.07 8.40 -12.28
N LYS A 16 1.42 7.63 -13.32
CA LYS A 16 1.98 8.15 -14.59
C LYS A 16 1.06 9.10 -15.37
N GLY A 17 -0.23 9.16 -15.03
CA GLY A 17 -1.22 10.00 -15.69
C GLY A 17 -1.38 11.39 -15.05
N GLU A 18 -0.71 11.64 -13.93
CA GLU A 18 -0.82 12.92 -13.22
C GLU A 18 0.03 14.00 -13.88
N THR A 19 -0.54 15.19 -14.05
CA THR A 19 0.08 16.28 -14.82
C THR A 19 1.01 17.17 -14.02
N THR A 20 0.98 17.06 -12.68
CA THR A 20 1.81 17.86 -11.77
C THR A 20 2.54 16.97 -10.78
N ALA A 21 3.73 17.40 -10.36
CA ALA A 21 4.50 16.70 -9.34
C ALA A 21 3.72 16.59 -8.02
N THR A 22 2.96 17.62 -7.63
CA THR A 22 2.11 17.61 -6.44
C THR A 22 1.03 16.52 -6.52
N ALA A 23 0.38 16.38 -7.67
CA ALA A 23 -0.63 15.33 -7.87
C ALA A 23 -0.01 13.93 -7.84
N VAL A 24 1.16 13.75 -8.47
CA VAL A 24 1.95 12.50 -8.38
C VAL A 24 2.24 12.15 -6.91
N TRP A 25 2.75 13.10 -6.13
CA TRP A 25 3.09 12.88 -4.72
C TRP A 25 1.87 12.59 -3.85
N SER A 26 0.79 13.36 -4.00
CA SER A 26 -0.45 13.13 -3.26
C SER A 26 -1.00 11.73 -3.52
N ARG A 27 -1.00 11.29 -4.79
CA ARG A 27 -1.51 9.97 -5.18
C ARG A 27 -0.59 8.85 -4.70
N LEU A 28 0.72 9.06 -4.76
CA LEU A 28 1.70 8.09 -4.25
C LEU A 28 1.55 7.89 -2.73
N VAL A 29 1.39 8.96 -1.95
CA VAL A 29 1.16 8.89 -0.50
C VAL A 29 -0.10 8.11 -0.17
N SER A 30 -1.22 8.40 -0.87
CA SER A 30 -2.49 7.67 -0.68
C SER A 30 -2.33 6.17 -0.96
N ILE A 31 -1.69 5.79 -2.07
CA ILE A 31 -1.47 4.37 -2.41
C ILE A 31 -0.63 3.65 -1.33
N MET A 32 0.37 4.33 -0.77
CA MET A 32 1.20 3.74 0.28
C MET A 32 0.46 3.62 1.61
N GLN A 33 -0.41 4.57 1.94
CA GLN A 33 -1.30 4.49 3.10
C GLN A 33 -2.26 3.31 2.97
N ASP A 34 -2.97 3.18 1.85
CA ASP A 34 -3.91 2.08 1.60
C ASP A 34 -3.24 0.71 1.72
N LYS A 35 -2.02 0.58 1.19
CA LYS A 35 -1.22 -0.66 1.32
C LYS A 35 -0.81 -0.93 2.77
N GLY A 36 -0.44 0.11 3.51
CA GLY A 36 -0.11 0.01 4.93
C GLY A 36 -1.28 -0.52 5.75
N ASP A 37 -2.47 0.03 5.53
CA ASP A 37 -3.70 -0.39 6.20
C ASP A 37 -4.05 -1.83 5.87
N LEU A 38 -3.92 -2.24 4.61
CA LEU A 38 -4.18 -3.62 4.18
C LEU A 38 -3.21 -4.62 4.84
N ILE A 39 -1.93 -4.25 4.99
CA ILE A 39 -0.96 -5.08 5.72
C ILE A 39 -1.36 -5.22 7.19
N GLN A 40 -1.79 -4.13 7.83
CA GLN A 40 -2.25 -4.15 9.23
C GLN A 40 -3.49 -5.04 9.41
N VAL A 41 -4.50 -4.90 8.56
CA VAL A 41 -5.73 -5.72 8.62
C VAL A 41 -5.40 -7.20 8.42
N ASN A 42 -4.54 -7.54 7.45
CA ASN A 42 -4.12 -8.92 7.22
C ASN A 42 -3.35 -9.50 8.43
N LEU A 43 -2.50 -8.70 9.08
CA LEU A 43 -1.81 -9.12 10.30
C LEU A 43 -2.80 -9.36 11.45
N LEU A 44 -3.73 -8.45 11.68
CA LEU A 44 -4.76 -8.60 12.71
C LEU A 44 -5.61 -9.85 12.48
N MET A 45 -5.98 -10.13 11.22
CA MET A 45 -6.74 -11.34 10.86
C MET A 45 -5.95 -12.62 11.14
N LYS A 46 -4.64 -12.64 10.81
CA LYS A 46 -3.77 -13.78 11.14
C LYS A 46 -3.66 -13.99 12.64
N LEU A 47 -3.46 -12.92 13.41
CA LEU A 47 -3.41 -12.98 14.87
C LEU A 47 -4.73 -13.50 15.46
N GLN A 48 -5.87 -13.01 14.94
CA GLN A 48 -7.19 -13.50 15.34
C GLN A 48 -7.37 -15.00 15.08
N ASN A 49 -6.95 -15.49 13.91
CA ASN A 49 -7.01 -16.91 13.57
C ASN A 49 -6.14 -17.74 14.51
N MET A 50 -4.90 -17.33 14.75
CA MET A 50 -3.98 -18.01 15.66
C MET A 50 -4.53 -18.10 17.09
N MET A 51 -5.15 -17.03 17.60
CA MET A 51 -5.79 -17.04 18.92
C MET A 51 -7.00 -17.98 18.96
N SER A 52 -7.77 -18.07 17.87
CA SER A 52 -8.97 -18.91 17.79
C SER A 52 -8.62 -20.41 17.74
N GLU A 53 -7.52 -20.76 17.08
CA GLU A 53 -7.00 -22.12 16.99
C GLU A 53 -6.37 -22.63 18.30
N GLN A 54 -5.82 -21.75 19.14
CA GLN A 54 -5.29 -22.13 20.46
C GLN A 54 -6.36 -22.42 21.52
N HIS A 55 -7.60 -21.99 21.29
CA HIS A 55 -8.73 -22.14 22.22
C HIS A 55 -9.79 -23.15 21.76
N SER A 56 -9.52 -23.91 20.68
CA SER A 56 -10.31 -25.06 20.21
C SER A 56 -9.62 -26.37 20.57
#